data_AF-A0A1F7FEZ2-F1
#
_entry.id   AF-A0A1F7FEZ2-F1
#
_cell.length_a   1.000
_cell.length_b   1.000
_cell.length_c   1.000
_cell.angle_alpha   90.00
_cell.angle_beta   90.00
_cell.angle_gamma   90.00
#
_symmetry.space_group_name_H-M   'P 1'
#
loop_
_entity.id
_entity.type
_entity.pdbx_description
1 polymer ?
#
loop_
_entity_poly.entity_id
_entity_poly.type
_entity_poly.pdbx_seq_one_letter_code
_entity_poly.pdbx_strand_id
1 'polypeptide(L)'
;MKKMNRRVFASRAVQGLAAAALAAACDKRSVSPDVRAPSAPAGLAAQAGDERVTLAWEAHDLTDVTGALSEKAIAGYNIYRDRLFSTPINTQLIQGTRYGDAALENGMAHEYQVSAVDASGNESALSNAVTCTPLLPLTAAVDNGAIRLDWTPDSLIIRDGYDIYRSTNLDTGFVKINSNGLVSGISFRDGSVDDQVRYYYYVVPVQAAIQENRSMLAFAVSGVPSWICTITNSLASSGSNISGPVVEEMLHTAVCQMTGHAAIGQAFESLFPGLTATSIIGVKINCLAGAMLSTHPAVVNAIISGLTSMLNGTFPPYNIIVFDDRMESMIIAAGYTLQNTAGQVRYVTTQDSWSAETYAIKGTNQHLSCMVQQADYLINVPVLKDHNQAGITFALKNFYGIVSSPGSLHDDKCSPMIAEVYALAASKVKLIVGDAIFAAHRGGPSTMATFAPNTLVIGTDPVATDVEALRIINEQRVATGMALIAMDATGDARHISVAAGQPYVLGDPLLVKVIL
;
A
#
# COMPACT_ATOMS: atom_id res chain seq x y z
N MET A 1 -42.54 -95.80 -45.11
CA MET A 1 -41.31 -96.39 -45.69
C MET A 1 -40.12 -95.51 -45.34
N LYS A 2 -39.10 -96.11 -44.69
CA LYS A 2 -37.65 -95.83 -44.73
C LYS A 2 -37.11 -94.37 -44.63
N LYS A 3 -36.27 -94.22 -43.58
CA LYS A 3 -34.99 -93.48 -43.44
C LYS A 3 -35.08 -91.95 -43.28
N MET A 4 -34.68 -91.32 -42.16
CA MET A 4 -33.41 -91.34 -41.38
C MET A 4 -32.31 -90.43 -41.96
N ASN A 5 -32.12 -89.23 -41.39
CA ASN A 5 -30.86 -88.72 -40.78
C ASN A 5 -30.92 -87.18 -40.54
N ARG A 6 -30.90 -86.75 -39.26
CA ARG A 6 -29.75 -86.19 -38.49
C ARG A 6 -29.57 -84.68 -38.70
N ARG A 7 -30.06 -83.85 -37.76
CA ARG A 7 -29.39 -83.35 -36.52
C ARG A 7 -28.20 -82.44 -36.83
N VAL A 8 -27.93 -81.31 -36.19
CA VAL A 8 -28.49 -80.51 -35.07
C VAL A 8 -27.61 -79.25 -35.07
N PHE A 9 -28.16 -78.06 -34.91
CA PHE A 9 -27.66 -77.01 -34.01
C PHE A 9 -28.67 -75.87 -33.96
N ALA A 10 -29.62 -75.95 -33.03
CA ALA A 10 -30.32 -74.79 -32.47
C ALA A 10 -31.04 -75.26 -31.18
N SER A 11 -30.54 -74.84 -30.02
CA SER A 11 -31.30 -74.86 -28.78
C SER A 11 -30.74 -73.80 -27.85
N ARG A 12 -31.67 -73.00 -27.33
CA ARG A 12 -31.57 -72.00 -26.26
C ARG A 12 -30.93 -70.66 -26.65
N ALA A 13 -31.77 -69.63 -26.81
CA ALA A 13 -32.24 -68.86 -25.67
C ALA A 13 -33.52 -68.08 -26.06
N VAL A 14 -34.51 -68.15 -25.17
CA VAL A 14 -35.73 -67.34 -25.16
C VAL A 14 -35.45 -66.12 -24.27
N GLN A 15 -36.07 -64.99 -24.61
CA GLN A 15 -36.18 -63.70 -23.90
C GLN A 15 -35.02 -62.70 -24.07
N GLY A 16 -35.34 -61.54 -24.67
CA GLY A 16 -34.51 -60.35 -24.57
C GLY A 16 -34.70 -59.33 -25.69
N LEU A 17 -35.74 -58.50 -25.56
CA LEU A 17 -35.90 -57.13 -26.11
C LEU A 17 -35.90 -56.92 -27.64
N ALA A 18 -37.06 -56.43 -28.10
CA ALA A 18 -37.24 -55.81 -29.41
C ALA A 18 -36.46 -54.50 -29.50
N ALA A 19 -35.53 -54.41 -30.45
CA ALA A 19 -34.94 -53.16 -30.90
C ALA A 19 -34.65 -53.27 -32.41
N ALA A 20 -35.58 -52.81 -33.24
CA ALA A 20 -35.32 -52.11 -34.49
C ALA A 20 -36.63 -51.84 -35.24
N ALA A 21 -36.78 -50.60 -35.71
CA ALA A 21 -37.70 -50.14 -36.73
C ALA A 21 -39.18 -49.92 -36.32
N LEU A 22 -39.43 -48.85 -35.54
CA LEU A 22 -40.53 -47.93 -35.80
C LEU A 22 -40.27 -46.57 -35.13
N ALA A 23 -39.76 -45.59 -35.89
CA ALA A 23 -39.93 -44.13 -35.70
C ALA A 23 -38.84 -43.39 -36.50
N ALA A 24 -39.01 -43.33 -37.82
CA ALA A 24 -38.35 -42.33 -38.65
C ALA A 24 -39.26 -41.08 -38.70
N ALA A 25 -39.16 -40.21 -37.69
CA ALA A 25 -39.51 -38.78 -37.72
C ALA A 25 -39.31 -38.19 -36.31
N CYS A 26 -38.93 -36.90 -36.24
CA CYS A 26 -38.61 -36.09 -35.04
C CYS A 26 -37.17 -36.32 -34.52
N ASP A 27 -36.24 -35.37 -34.41
CA ASP A 27 -36.23 -33.91 -34.58
C ASP A 27 -34.77 -33.55 -34.96
N LYS A 28 -34.49 -33.28 -36.24
CA LYS A 28 -33.30 -32.48 -36.57
C LYS A 28 -33.73 -31.03 -36.55
N ARG A 29 -33.79 -30.43 -35.34
CA ARG A 29 -33.72 -28.98 -35.25
C ARG A 29 -32.42 -28.57 -35.91
N SER A 30 -32.51 -28.00 -37.11
CA SER A 30 -31.47 -27.12 -37.59
C SER A 30 -31.41 -25.97 -36.58
N VAL A 31 -30.44 -26.03 -35.66
CA VAL A 31 -30.10 -24.88 -34.85
C VAL A 31 -29.63 -23.84 -35.85
N SER A 32 -30.48 -22.83 -36.11
CA SER A 32 -30.06 -21.71 -36.95
C SER A 32 -28.89 -21.04 -36.23
N PRO A 33 -27.79 -20.70 -36.93
CA PRO A 33 -26.67 -20.05 -36.28
C PRO A 33 -27.13 -18.79 -35.56
N ASP A 34 -26.60 -18.61 -34.36
CA ASP A 34 -26.72 -17.39 -33.58
C ASP A 34 -26.39 -16.15 -34.44
N VAL A 35 -27.34 -15.31 -34.88
CA VAL A 35 -27.08 -14.06 -35.62
C VAL A 35 -27.38 -12.77 -34.84
N ARG A 36 -27.85 -12.86 -33.59
CA ARG A 36 -28.22 -11.71 -32.75
C ARG A 36 -27.05 -11.31 -31.86
N ALA A 37 -26.50 -10.14 -32.12
CA ALA A 37 -25.47 -9.52 -31.28
C ALA A 37 -25.96 -9.19 -29.85
N PRO A 38 -25.04 -9.14 -28.87
CA PRO A 38 -25.34 -8.64 -27.53
C PRO A 38 -25.60 -7.12 -27.53
N SER A 39 -26.01 -6.57 -26.38
CA SER A 39 -26.08 -5.11 -26.20
C SER A 39 -24.68 -4.48 -26.16
N ALA A 40 -24.58 -3.19 -26.52
CA ALA A 40 -23.36 -2.42 -26.37
C ALA A 40 -22.98 -2.29 -24.88
N PRO A 41 -21.69 -2.33 -24.52
CA PRO A 41 -21.23 -1.96 -23.18
C PRO A 41 -21.59 -0.51 -22.83
N ALA A 42 -21.92 -0.25 -21.56
CA ALA A 42 -22.18 1.08 -21.03
C ALA A 42 -21.13 1.50 -20.01
N GLY A 43 -21.16 2.79 -19.65
CA GLY A 43 -20.30 3.34 -18.59
C GLY A 43 -18.82 3.30 -18.92
N LEU A 44 -18.43 3.33 -20.20
CA LEU A 44 -17.02 3.38 -20.56
C LEU A 44 -16.40 4.67 -20.01
N ALA A 45 -15.33 4.50 -19.24
CA ALA A 45 -14.50 5.55 -18.66
C ALA A 45 -13.03 5.27 -18.95
N ALA A 46 -12.24 6.35 -19.04
CA ALA A 46 -10.80 6.29 -19.30
C ALA A 46 -10.03 7.07 -18.23
N GLN A 47 -8.93 6.49 -17.76
CA GLN A 47 -7.99 7.11 -16.84
C GLN A 47 -6.60 7.19 -17.49
N ALA A 48 -6.06 8.40 -17.59
CA ALA A 48 -4.73 8.65 -18.13
C ALA A 48 -3.63 8.17 -17.16
N GLY A 49 -2.53 7.68 -17.72
CA GLY A 49 -1.27 7.43 -17.02
C GLY A 49 -0.08 7.72 -17.92
N ASP A 50 1.12 7.39 -17.45
CA ASP A 50 2.36 7.54 -18.22
C ASP A 50 2.46 6.50 -19.33
N GLU A 51 2.49 6.97 -20.58
CA GLU A 51 2.47 6.18 -21.81
C GLU A 51 1.30 5.18 -21.86
N ARG A 52 0.19 5.47 -21.15
CA ARG A 52 -0.92 4.55 -21.01
C ARG A 52 -2.28 5.20 -20.77
N VAL A 53 -3.34 4.48 -21.12
CA VAL A 53 -4.72 4.74 -20.75
C VAL A 53 -5.33 3.47 -20.16
N THR A 54 -5.94 3.57 -18.99
CA THR A 54 -6.72 2.47 -18.39
C THR A 54 -8.21 2.70 -18.64
N LEU A 55 -8.85 1.76 -19.32
CA LEU A 55 -10.27 1.76 -19.61
C LEU A 55 -11.02 0.87 -18.61
N ALA A 56 -12.22 1.29 -18.23
CA ALA A 56 -13.16 0.49 -17.46
C ALA A 56 -14.59 0.71 -17.98
N TRP A 57 -15.40 -0.33 -17.98
CA TRP A 57 -16.81 -0.28 -18.38
C TRP A 57 -17.65 -1.21 -17.50
N GLU A 58 -18.97 -1.11 -17.62
CA GLU A 58 -19.90 -1.97 -16.89
C GLU A 58 -20.20 -3.25 -17.69
N ALA A 59 -20.24 -4.40 -17.00
CA ALA A 59 -20.76 -5.63 -17.60
C ALA A 59 -22.29 -5.58 -17.60
N HIS A 60 -22.91 -5.93 -18.72
CA HIS A 60 -24.36 -6.12 -18.78
C HIS A 60 -24.75 -7.60 -18.60
N ASP A 61 -25.69 -7.86 -17.69
CA ASP A 61 -26.31 -9.18 -17.52
C ASP A 61 -27.29 -9.48 -18.67
N LEU A 62 -27.12 -10.66 -19.27
CA LEU A 62 -28.00 -11.18 -20.31
C LEU A 62 -29.16 -11.97 -19.69
N THR A 63 -30.04 -11.27 -18.97
CA THR A 63 -31.37 -11.81 -18.66
C THR A 63 -32.37 -11.26 -19.68
N ASP A 64 -32.93 -12.14 -20.50
CA ASP A 64 -34.20 -11.83 -21.17
C ASP A 64 -35.29 -11.70 -20.09
N VAL A 65 -36.31 -10.87 -20.36
CA VAL A 65 -37.44 -10.52 -19.48
C VAL A 65 -38.31 -11.74 -19.09
N THR A 66 -37.94 -12.94 -19.56
CA THR A 66 -38.64 -14.21 -19.40
C THR A 66 -37.97 -15.18 -18.41
N GLY A 67 -36.80 -14.84 -17.85
CA GLY A 67 -36.14 -15.65 -16.81
C GLY A 67 -35.62 -17.02 -17.27
N ALA A 68 -35.54 -17.27 -18.59
CA ALA A 68 -34.87 -18.44 -19.13
C ALA A 68 -33.39 -18.13 -19.36
N LEU A 69 -32.50 -18.96 -18.81
CA LEU A 69 -31.07 -18.95 -19.10
C LEU A 69 -30.89 -19.26 -20.60
N SER A 70 -30.66 -18.24 -21.43
CA SER A 70 -30.22 -18.45 -22.81
C SER A 70 -28.69 -18.54 -22.82
N GLU A 71 -28.16 -19.59 -23.44
CA GLU A 71 -26.73 -19.84 -23.68
C GLU A 71 -26.06 -18.80 -24.59
N LYS A 72 -25.98 -17.55 -24.17
CA LYS A 72 -25.07 -16.58 -24.73
C LYS A 72 -24.37 -15.85 -23.61
N ALA A 73 -23.35 -16.46 -23.04
CA ALA A 73 -22.38 -15.72 -22.26
C ALA A 73 -21.60 -14.80 -23.21
N ILE A 74 -21.37 -13.55 -22.80
CA ILE A 74 -20.37 -12.69 -23.44
C ILE A 74 -19.05 -13.46 -23.43
N ALA A 75 -18.48 -13.74 -24.60
CA ALA A 75 -17.18 -14.39 -24.74
C ALA A 75 -16.03 -13.42 -24.42
N GLY A 76 -16.27 -12.12 -24.61
CA GLY A 76 -15.42 -11.04 -24.15
C GLY A 76 -15.65 -9.75 -24.92
N TYR A 77 -14.68 -8.83 -24.87
CA TYR A 77 -14.80 -7.49 -25.43
C TYR A 77 -13.68 -7.17 -26.40
N ASN A 78 -14.01 -6.31 -27.38
CA ASN A 78 -13.07 -5.70 -28.30
C ASN A 78 -12.93 -4.21 -28.00
N ILE A 79 -11.70 -3.71 -28.09
CA ILE A 79 -11.32 -2.33 -27.78
C ILE A 79 -10.93 -1.64 -29.09
N TYR A 80 -11.45 -0.46 -29.31
CA TYR A 80 -11.13 0.37 -30.47
C TYR A 80 -10.50 1.66 -30.01
N ARG A 81 -9.48 2.10 -30.75
CA ARG A 81 -8.72 3.31 -30.47
C ARG A 81 -8.54 4.12 -31.74
N ASP A 82 -8.80 5.42 -31.61
CA ASP A 82 -8.75 6.41 -32.66
C ASP A 82 -9.70 6.08 -33.83
N ARG A 83 -9.82 6.96 -34.82
CA ARG A 83 -10.88 6.91 -35.87
C ARG A 83 -10.78 5.71 -36.85
N LEU A 84 -10.17 4.60 -36.43
CA LEU A 84 -10.06 3.30 -37.09
C LEU A 84 -10.95 2.24 -36.39
N PHE A 85 -12.26 2.51 -36.28
CA PHE A 85 -13.23 1.59 -35.65
C PHE A 85 -13.52 0.29 -36.43
N SER A 86 -12.71 -0.05 -37.43
CA SER A 86 -12.84 -1.29 -38.23
C SER A 86 -11.95 -2.43 -37.72
N THR A 87 -11.01 -2.16 -36.81
CA THR A 87 -10.07 -3.18 -36.30
C THR A 87 -9.80 -2.94 -34.83
N PRO A 88 -10.09 -3.91 -33.95
CA PRO A 88 -9.78 -3.77 -32.54
C PRO A 88 -8.28 -3.78 -32.27
N ILE A 89 -7.84 -3.08 -31.23
CA ILE A 89 -6.42 -3.03 -30.82
C ILE A 89 -5.98 -4.29 -30.05
N ASN A 90 -6.93 -5.03 -29.47
CA ASN A 90 -6.68 -6.31 -28.82
C ASN A 90 -6.72 -7.45 -29.85
N THR A 91 -5.80 -8.42 -29.71
CA THR A 91 -5.71 -9.61 -30.58
C THR A 91 -6.52 -10.79 -30.08
N GLN A 92 -6.96 -10.77 -28.82
CA GLN A 92 -7.82 -11.75 -28.16
C GLN A 92 -8.92 -11.02 -27.41
N LEU A 93 -10.10 -11.62 -27.28
CA LEU A 93 -11.21 -11.04 -26.53
C LEU A 93 -10.83 -10.80 -25.07
N ILE A 94 -11.13 -9.61 -24.56
CA ILE A 94 -10.92 -9.27 -23.16
C ILE A 94 -12.03 -9.90 -22.33
N GLN A 95 -11.70 -10.76 -21.36
CA GLN A 95 -12.69 -11.47 -20.55
C GLN A 95 -13.21 -10.67 -19.33
N GLY A 96 -12.48 -9.63 -18.93
CA GLY A 96 -12.87 -8.70 -17.87
C GLY A 96 -13.46 -7.39 -18.42
N THR A 97 -13.85 -6.49 -17.53
CA THR A 97 -14.40 -5.17 -17.88
C THR A 97 -13.38 -4.03 -17.75
N ARG A 98 -12.09 -4.35 -17.87
CA ARG A 98 -10.98 -3.41 -17.77
C ARG A 98 -9.92 -3.73 -18.82
N TYR A 99 -9.31 -2.70 -19.39
CA TYR A 99 -8.23 -2.83 -20.36
C TYR A 99 -7.17 -1.75 -20.14
N GLY A 100 -5.89 -2.13 -20.20
CA GLY A 100 -4.77 -1.20 -20.16
C GLY A 100 -4.15 -1.08 -21.55
N ASP A 101 -4.30 0.09 -22.16
CA ASP A 101 -3.60 0.45 -23.38
C ASP A 101 -2.27 1.11 -23.03
N ALA A 102 -1.16 0.63 -23.58
CA ALA A 102 0.20 1.02 -23.20
C ALA A 102 1.08 1.30 -24.43
N ALA A 103 2.29 1.82 -24.20
CA ALA A 103 3.19 2.29 -25.24
C ALA A 103 2.55 3.40 -26.11
N LEU A 104 1.74 4.24 -25.47
CA LEU A 104 1.12 5.42 -26.06
C LEU A 104 2.09 6.59 -26.02
N GLU A 105 1.95 7.51 -26.97
CA GLU A 105 2.67 8.76 -26.94
C GLU A 105 1.96 9.74 -25.99
N ASN A 106 2.67 10.20 -24.96
CA ASN A 106 2.14 11.18 -24.01
C ASN A 106 1.80 12.51 -24.68
N GLY A 107 0.72 13.16 -24.25
CA GLY A 107 0.24 14.42 -24.83
C GLY A 107 -0.65 14.25 -26.08
N MET A 108 -0.72 13.05 -26.66
CA MET A 108 -1.62 12.75 -27.79
C MET A 108 -2.98 12.27 -27.29
N ALA A 109 -4.06 12.96 -27.68
CA ALA A 109 -5.41 12.55 -27.31
C ALA A 109 -5.84 11.32 -28.12
N HIS A 110 -6.29 10.29 -27.42
CA HIS A 110 -6.83 9.06 -27.99
C HIS A 110 -8.32 8.94 -27.67
N GLU A 111 -9.11 8.54 -28.66
CA GLU A 111 -10.55 8.26 -28.50
C GLU A 111 -10.78 6.75 -28.43
N TYR A 112 -11.54 6.29 -27.44
CA TYR A 112 -11.79 4.87 -27.18
C TYR A 112 -13.28 4.52 -27.20
N GLN A 113 -13.57 3.34 -27.73
CA GLN A 113 -14.87 2.67 -27.66
C GLN A 113 -14.70 1.16 -27.45
N VAL A 114 -15.71 0.50 -26.90
CA VAL A 114 -15.69 -0.94 -26.61
C VAL A 114 -16.95 -1.61 -27.19
N SER A 115 -16.81 -2.80 -27.77
CA SER A 115 -17.92 -3.70 -28.15
C SER A 115 -17.87 -4.99 -27.34
N ALA A 116 -19.00 -5.70 -27.26
CA ALA A 116 -19.12 -7.02 -26.66
C ALA A 116 -19.28 -8.08 -27.76
N VAL A 117 -18.66 -9.24 -27.56
CA VAL A 117 -18.75 -10.39 -28.46
C VAL A 117 -19.31 -11.58 -27.69
N ASP A 118 -20.30 -12.27 -28.25
CA ASP A 118 -20.87 -13.48 -27.62
C ASP A 118 -20.16 -14.78 -28.03
N ALA A 119 -20.50 -15.88 -27.38
CA ALA A 119 -19.95 -17.21 -27.67
C ALA A 119 -20.20 -17.72 -29.09
N SER A 120 -21.16 -17.14 -29.83
CA SER A 120 -21.42 -17.45 -31.25
C SER A 120 -20.66 -16.54 -32.21
N GLY A 121 -19.89 -15.57 -31.69
CA GLY A 121 -19.09 -14.63 -32.47
C GLY A 121 -19.85 -13.40 -32.98
N ASN A 122 -21.06 -13.13 -32.50
CA ASN A 122 -21.76 -11.90 -32.86
C ASN A 122 -21.26 -10.73 -32.01
N GLU A 123 -20.99 -9.60 -32.67
CA GLU A 123 -20.45 -8.40 -32.07
C GLU A 123 -21.50 -7.29 -31.95
N SER A 124 -21.56 -6.63 -30.79
CA SER A 124 -22.49 -5.53 -30.53
C SER A 124 -22.09 -4.20 -31.18
N ALA A 125 -22.98 -3.21 -31.09
CA ALA A 125 -22.61 -1.83 -31.35
C ALA A 125 -21.57 -1.33 -30.34
N LEU A 126 -20.82 -0.30 -30.73
CA LEU A 126 -19.83 0.35 -29.87
C LEU A 126 -20.49 1.08 -28.69
N SER A 127 -19.80 1.13 -27.55
CA SER A 127 -20.14 1.92 -26.36
C SER A 127 -20.15 3.44 -26.64
N ASN A 128 -20.45 4.23 -25.60
CA ASN A 128 -20.09 5.66 -25.62
C ASN A 128 -18.59 5.83 -25.90
N ALA A 129 -18.24 6.92 -26.60
CA ALA A 129 -16.85 7.31 -26.81
C ALA A 129 -16.30 8.04 -25.58
N VAL A 130 -15.02 7.80 -25.28
CA VAL A 130 -14.26 8.58 -24.29
C VAL A 130 -12.94 9.03 -24.90
N THR A 131 -12.57 10.28 -24.65
CA THR A 131 -11.27 10.82 -25.07
C THR A 131 -10.37 10.94 -23.85
N CYS A 132 -9.12 10.48 -23.98
CA CYS A 132 -8.13 10.54 -22.92
C CYS A 132 -6.75 10.88 -23.51
N THR A 133 -5.98 11.71 -22.81
CA THR A 133 -4.62 12.08 -23.21
C THR A 133 -3.64 11.53 -22.19
N PRO A 134 -2.74 10.59 -22.56
CA PRO A 134 -1.71 10.07 -21.66
C PRO A 134 -0.83 11.21 -21.13
N LEU A 135 -0.39 11.09 -19.88
CA LEU A 135 0.19 12.20 -19.12
C LEU A 135 1.69 12.35 -19.43
N LEU A 136 2.13 13.57 -19.80
CA LEU A 136 3.56 13.87 -19.85
C LEU A 136 4.15 13.78 -18.43
N PRO A 137 5.36 13.20 -18.26
CA PRO A 137 6.00 13.12 -16.97
C PRO A 137 6.38 14.53 -16.48
N LEU A 138 5.80 14.90 -15.33
CA LEU A 138 6.17 16.07 -14.56
C LEU A 138 6.73 15.56 -13.23
N THR A 139 7.99 15.88 -12.96
CA THR A 139 8.63 15.60 -11.69
C THR A 139 8.69 16.88 -10.86
N ALA A 140 8.65 16.74 -9.54
CA ALA A 140 9.19 17.78 -8.69
C ALA A 140 10.11 17.22 -7.61
N ALA A 141 11.12 18.02 -7.28
CA ALA A 141 12.14 17.70 -6.32
C ALA A 141 12.36 18.89 -5.39
N VAL A 142 12.72 18.61 -4.15
CA VAL A 142 13.15 19.63 -3.19
C VAL A 142 14.49 20.22 -3.67
N ASP A 143 14.58 21.55 -3.66
CA ASP A 143 15.75 22.33 -4.10
C ASP A 143 16.05 23.48 -3.13
N ASN A 144 16.70 23.17 -2.01
CA ASN A 144 17.22 24.14 -1.02
C ASN A 144 16.23 25.28 -0.67
N GLY A 145 15.14 24.95 0.04
CA GLY A 145 14.08 25.91 0.39
C GLY A 145 13.15 26.27 -0.77
N ALA A 146 13.11 25.45 -1.81
CA ALA A 146 12.20 25.58 -2.95
C ALA A 146 11.77 24.20 -3.47
N ILE A 147 10.82 24.18 -4.39
CA ILE A 147 10.46 23.01 -5.18
C ILE A 147 10.86 23.27 -6.63
N ARG A 148 11.72 22.41 -7.19
CA ARG A 148 12.04 22.40 -8.61
C ARG A 148 11.12 21.44 -9.33
N LEU A 149 10.39 21.95 -10.32
CA LEU A 149 9.59 21.19 -11.27
C LEU A 149 10.42 20.97 -12.53
N ASP A 150 10.40 19.75 -13.08
CA ASP A 150 10.97 19.45 -14.39
C ASP A 150 9.94 18.63 -15.19
N TRP A 151 9.75 18.96 -16.47
CA TRP A 151 8.80 18.25 -17.33
C TRP A 151 9.38 18.00 -18.72
N THR A 152 8.85 17.00 -19.41
CA THR A 152 9.21 16.76 -20.82
C THR A 152 8.23 17.52 -21.73
N PRO A 153 8.72 18.37 -22.65
CA PRO A 153 7.86 19.07 -23.59
C PRO A 153 7.32 18.09 -24.64
N ASP A 154 6.09 18.33 -25.09
CA ASP A 154 5.53 17.69 -26.27
C ASP A 154 6.36 18.10 -27.51
N SER A 155 7.04 17.12 -28.12
CA SER A 155 7.99 17.38 -29.21
C SER A 155 7.35 17.75 -30.55
N LEU A 156 6.02 17.67 -30.67
CA LEU A 156 5.30 17.87 -31.92
C LEU A 156 4.58 19.23 -32.03
N ILE A 157 4.62 20.07 -30.98
CA ILE A 157 3.87 21.34 -30.95
C ILE A 157 4.78 22.51 -30.50
N ILE A 158 4.79 23.60 -31.29
CA ILE A 158 5.43 24.87 -30.91
C ILE A 158 4.56 25.56 -29.85
N ARG A 159 5.13 25.83 -28.67
CA ARG A 159 4.45 26.49 -27.53
C ARG A 159 5.03 27.88 -27.28
N ASP A 160 4.20 28.79 -26.76
CA ASP A 160 4.64 30.13 -26.32
C ASP A 160 5.30 30.06 -24.92
N GLY A 161 5.00 29.01 -24.15
CA GLY A 161 5.60 28.69 -22.86
C GLY A 161 4.62 27.91 -21.97
N TYR A 162 4.84 27.94 -20.65
CA TYR A 162 4.06 27.18 -19.68
C TYR A 162 3.56 28.04 -18.51
N ASP A 163 2.34 27.77 -18.07
CA ASP A 163 1.78 28.25 -16.81
C ASP A 163 1.86 27.19 -15.72
N ILE A 164 2.24 27.62 -14.52
CA ILE A 164 2.46 26.75 -13.37
C ILE A 164 1.38 27.07 -12.36
N TYR A 165 0.65 26.04 -11.94
CA TYR A 165 -0.38 26.16 -10.92
C TYR A 165 -0.02 25.32 -9.71
N ARG A 166 -0.39 25.83 -8.53
CA ARG A 166 -0.10 25.22 -7.23
C ARG A 166 -1.32 25.23 -6.33
N SER A 167 -1.52 24.18 -5.56
CA SER A 167 -2.49 24.12 -4.45
C SER A 167 -1.89 23.40 -3.24
N THR A 168 -2.48 23.58 -2.06
CA THR A 168 -2.25 22.70 -0.90
C THR A 168 -3.30 21.58 -0.81
N ASN A 169 -4.27 21.57 -1.72
CA ASN A 169 -5.32 20.58 -1.86
C ASN A 169 -5.22 19.89 -3.22
N LEU A 170 -5.28 18.56 -3.24
CA LEU A 170 -5.04 17.75 -4.44
C LEU A 170 -6.02 18.06 -5.59
N ASP A 171 -7.28 18.34 -5.26
CA ASP A 171 -8.36 18.36 -6.27
C ASP A 171 -8.86 19.77 -6.57
N THR A 172 -8.58 20.73 -5.69
CA THR A 172 -9.18 22.07 -5.73
C THR A 172 -8.22 23.16 -5.29
N GLY A 173 -8.58 24.43 -5.52
CA GLY A 173 -7.85 25.57 -4.96
C GLY A 173 -6.52 25.91 -5.65
N PHE A 174 -6.28 25.37 -6.85
CA PHE A 174 -5.07 25.69 -7.62
C PHE A 174 -5.04 27.15 -8.04
N VAL A 175 -3.91 27.80 -7.75
CA VAL A 175 -3.61 29.18 -8.14
C VAL A 175 -2.39 29.20 -9.05
N LYS A 176 -2.40 30.08 -10.06
CA LYS A 176 -1.24 30.30 -10.94
C LYS A 176 -0.12 31.00 -10.17
N ILE A 177 1.09 30.45 -10.20
CA ILE A 177 2.24 30.96 -9.42
C ILE A 177 3.33 31.66 -10.25
N ASN A 178 3.34 31.49 -11.58
CA ASN A 178 4.23 32.23 -12.48
C ASN A 178 3.58 33.54 -12.96
N SER A 179 3.37 34.49 -12.04
CA SER A 179 2.70 35.76 -12.36
C SER A 179 3.49 36.69 -13.29
N ASN A 180 4.81 36.49 -13.39
CA ASN A 180 5.72 37.32 -14.21
C ASN A 180 5.74 36.93 -15.70
N GLY A 181 4.91 35.99 -16.13
CA GLY A 181 4.81 35.53 -17.51
C GLY A 181 5.04 34.03 -17.68
N LEU A 182 4.93 33.56 -18.92
CA LEU A 182 5.10 32.15 -19.26
C LEU A 182 6.52 31.67 -18.97
N VAL A 183 6.63 30.45 -18.45
CA VAL A 183 7.92 29.76 -18.35
C VAL A 183 8.31 29.27 -19.74
N SER A 184 9.43 29.75 -20.28
CA SER A 184 9.88 29.38 -21.62
C SER A 184 10.72 28.10 -21.67
N GLY A 185 11.19 27.63 -20.51
CA GLY A 185 11.95 26.39 -20.36
C GLY A 185 11.09 25.20 -19.96
N ILE A 186 11.76 24.08 -19.67
CA ILE A 186 11.14 22.82 -19.25
C ILE A 186 11.34 22.55 -17.74
N SER A 187 11.64 23.60 -17.00
CA SER A 187 11.92 23.57 -15.57
C SER A 187 11.42 24.85 -14.92
N PHE A 188 10.91 24.74 -13.68
CA PHE A 188 10.48 25.88 -12.88
C PHE A 188 10.87 25.70 -11.42
N ARG A 189 11.41 26.76 -10.80
CA ARG A 189 11.77 26.75 -9.39
C ARG A 189 10.77 27.57 -8.58
N ASP A 190 9.92 26.90 -7.81
CA ASP A 190 9.01 27.53 -6.86
C ASP A 190 9.73 27.79 -5.53
N GLY A 191 10.25 29.01 -5.37
CA GLY A 191 10.86 29.48 -4.12
C GLY A 191 9.88 30.12 -3.13
N SER A 192 8.57 30.06 -3.40
CA SER A 192 7.52 30.68 -2.56
C SER A 192 6.78 29.66 -1.71
N VAL A 193 7.48 28.60 -1.34
CA VAL A 193 6.95 27.46 -0.57
C VAL A 193 7.28 27.64 0.90
N ASP A 194 6.32 27.33 1.76
CA ASP A 194 6.53 27.24 3.20
C ASP A 194 7.10 25.87 3.59
N ASP A 195 7.97 25.86 4.60
CA ASP A 195 8.52 24.64 5.19
C ASP A 195 7.39 23.75 5.73
N GLN A 196 7.54 22.43 5.55
CA GLN A 196 6.60 21.43 6.03
C GLN A 196 5.18 21.50 5.44
N VAL A 197 4.94 22.31 4.39
CA VAL A 197 3.66 22.38 3.69
C VAL A 197 3.71 21.57 2.39
N ARG A 198 2.72 20.68 2.19
CA ARG A 198 2.57 19.90 0.95
C ARG A 198 1.92 20.76 -0.13
N TYR A 199 2.49 20.69 -1.33
CA TYR A 199 1.97 21.37 -2.51
C TYR A 199 1.66 20.37 -3.63
N TYR A 200 0.67 20.69 -4.44
CA TYR A 200 0.27 19.96 -5.64
C TYR A 200 0.46 20.88 -6.81
N TYR A 201 1.02 20.37 -7.91
CA TYR A 201 1.35 21.18 -9.07
C TYR A 201 0.72 20.62 -10.34
N TYR A 202 0.39 21.52 -11.25
CA TYR A 202 0.22 21.18 -12.64
C TYR A 202 0.84 22.24 -13.55
N VAL A 203 1.24 21.80 -14.74
CA VAL A 203 1.89 22.65 -15.75
C VAL A 203 1.03 22.70 -17.00
N VAL A 204 0.48 23.87 -17.31
CA VAL A 204 -0.34 24.13 -18.50
C VAL A 204 0.53 24.68 -19.61
N PRO A 205 0.71 23.97 -20.74
CA PRO A 205 1.33 24.56 -21.91
C PRO A 205 0.39 25.61 -22.53
N VAL A 206 0.92 26.79 -22.84
CA VAL A 206 0.16 27.92 -23.42
C VAL A 206 0.52 28.10 -24.89
N GLN A 207 -0.52 28.28 -25.72
CA GLN A 207 -0.41 28.64 -27.13
C GLN A 207 -1.51 29.65 -27.47
N ALA A 208 -1.17 30.74 -28.15
CA ALA A 208 -2.06 31.87 -28.41
C ALA A 208 -3.35 31.58 -29.26
N ALA A 209 -3.58 30.34 -29.73
CA ALA A 209 -4.65 30.06 -30.72
C ALA A 209 -5.55 28.83 -30.44
N ILE A 210 -5.41 28.09 -29.34
CA ILE A 210 -6.26 26.90 -29.06
C ILE A 210 -6.77 26.94 -27.61
N GLN A 211 -8.07 26.68 -27.45
CA GLN A 211 -8.76 26.65 -26.16
C GLN A 211 -8.18 25.54 -25.26
N GLU A 212 -7.96 25.90 -24.00
CA GLU A 212 -7.22 25.17 -22.96
C GLU A 212 -7.50 23.66 -22.89
N ASN A 213 -6.50 22.83 -23.21
CA ASN A 213 -6.45 21.46 -22.71
C ASN A 213 -5.89 21.49 -21.29
N ARG A 214 -6.74 21.17 -20.31
CA ARG A 214 -6.36 21.09 -18.89
C ARG A 214 -5.26 20.02 -18.70
N SER A 215 -4.28 20.41 -17.91
CA SER A 215 -2.95 19.82 -17.78
C SER A 215 -2.77 18.70 -16.75
N MET A 216 -1.74 17.90 -17.02
CA MET A 216 -0.81 17.16 -16.14
C MET A 216 -0.94 17.41 -14.62
N LEU A 217 -1.40 16.44 -13.83
CA LEU A 217 -1.21 16.46 -12.38
C LEU A 217 0.18 15.90 -12.05
N ALA A 218 0.99 16.63 -11.28
CA ALA A 218 2.11 16.05 -10.55
C ALA A 218 1.93 16.18 -9.05
N PHE A 219 2.32 15.11 -8.37
CA PHE A 219 2.44 15.04 -6.93
C PHE A 219 3.83 15.54 -6.53
N ALA A 220 3.93 16.52 -5.62
CA ALA A 220 5.22 16.83 -5.01
C ALA A 220 5.16 17.38 -3.57
N VAL A 221 5.48 16.46 -2.67
CA VAL A 221 6.36 16.56 -1.50
C VAL A 221 6.67 17.96 -0.93
N SER A 222 6.19 18.14 0.29
CA SER A 222 6.67 19.10 1.30
C SER A 222 8.17 18.96 1.56
N GLY A 223 8.84 20.08 1.79
CA GLY A 223 10.30 20.25 1.93
C GLY A 223 11.02 19.61 3.12
N VAL A 224 10.71 18.36 3.48
CA VAL A 224 11.69 17.41 4.04
C VAL A 224 11.28 16.04 3.50
N PRO A 225 12.13 15.26 2.81
CA PRO A 225 11.81 13.86 2.56
C PRO A 225 11.46 13.23 3.92
N SER A 226 10.35 12.50 4.06
CA SER A 226 10.33 11.59 5.20
C SER A 226 11.36 10.52 4.89
N TRP A 227 12.46 10.54 5.63
CA TRP A 227 13.53 9.59 5.39
C TRP A 227 13.08 8.23 5.89
N ILE A 228 13.09 7.25 5.00
CA ILE A 228 13.05 5.84 5.39
C ILE A 228 14.35 5.22 4.95
N CYS A 229 15.13 4.72 5.90
CA CYS A 229 16.26 3.88 5.62
C CYS A 229 15.86 2.43 5.87
N THR A 230 15.97 1.60 4.83
CA THR A 230 15.85 0.15 4.96
C THR A 230 17.24 -0.43 4.86
N ILE A 231 17.80 -0.86 5.99
CA ILE A 231 19.15 -1.42 6.02
C ILE A 231 19.07 -2.92 6.27
N THR A 232 19.72 -3.70 5.40
CA THR A 232 19.74 -5.16 5.45
C THR A 232 21.17 -5.65 5.62
N ASN A 233 21.41 -6.55 6.58
CA ASN A 233 22.71 -7.20 6.73
C ASN A 233 22.52 -8.68 7.09
N SER A 234 22.93 -9.59 6.21
CA SER A 234 22.77 -11.03 6.42
C SER A 234 23.48 -11.58 7.66
N LEU A 235 24.39 -10.81 8.26
CA LEU A 235 25.08 -11.14 9.52
C LEU A 235 24.32 -10.65 10.77
N ALA A 236 23.18 -9.97 10.61
CA ALA A 236 22.35 -9.52 11.73
C ALA A 236 21.81 -10.70 12.54
N SER A 237 21.61 -11.86 11.91
CA SER A 237 21.26 -13.10 12.60
C SER A 237 21.97 -14.34 12.03
N SER A 238 22.09 -15.37 12.86
CA SER A 238 22.53 -16.71 12.47
C SER A 238 21.70 -17.75 13.23
N GLY A 239 20.88 -18.50 12.48
CA GLY A 239 19.82 -19.30 13.09
C GLY A 239 18.83 -18.42 13.83
N SER A 240 18.61 -18.66 15.12
CA SER A 240 17.78 -17.82 16.01
C SER A 240 18.57 -16.76 16.78
N ASN A 241 19.90 -16.70 16.61
CA ASN A 241 20.76 -15.78 17.36
C ASN A 241 20.88 -14.46 16.61
N ILE A 242 20.83 -13.34 17.33
CA ILE A 242 20.98 -11.99 16.78
C ILE A 242 22.34 -11.42 17.17
N SER A 243 23.02 -10.81 16.23
CA SER A 243 24.30 -10.13 16.45
C SER A 243 24.08 -8.70 16.89
N GLY A 244 24.19 -8.45 18.20
CA GLY A 244 24.10 -7.11 18.78
C GLY A 244 25.00 -6.07 18.09
N PRO A 245 26.31 -6.34 17.91
CA PRO A 245 27.21 -5.39 17.24
C PRO A 245 26.81 -5.04 15.80
N VAL A 246 26.33 -6.02 15.02
CA VAL A 246 25.89 -5.77 13.63
C VAL A 246 24.61 -4.94 13.62
N VAL A 247 23.65 -5.25 14.49
CA VAL A 247 22.41 -4.48 14.61
C VAL A 247 22.67 -3.05 15.06
N GLU A 248 23.63 -2.86 15.97
CA GLU A 248 24.06 -1.52 16.40
C GLU A 248 24.66 -0.73 15.24
N GLU A 249 25.59 -1.33 14.49
CA GLU A 249 26.18 -0.72 13.29
C GLU A 249 25.10 -0.37 12.26
N MET A 250 24.15 -1.26 12.00
CA MET A 250 23.03 -1.02 11.08
C MET A 250 22.22 0.21 11.51
N LEU A 251 21.78 0.25 12.76
CA LEU A 251 20.97 1.36 13.26
C LEU A 251 21.74 2.68 13.26
N HIS A 252 22.99 2.67 13.77
CA HIS A 252 23.78 3.89 13.89
C HIS A 252 24.14 4.46 12.52
N THR A 253 24.49 3.59 11.56
CA THR A 253 24.73 4.01 10.16
C THR A 253 23.50 4.68 9.57
N ALA A 254 22.33 4.05 9.70
CA ALA A 254 21.08 4.57 9.18
C ALA A 254 20.70 5.93 9.81
N VAL A 255 20.81 6.06 11.13
CA VAL A 255 20.48 7.31 11.84
C VAL A 255 21.46 8.43 11.50
N CYS A 256 22.76 8.14 11.42
CA CYS A 256 23.77 9.12 11.00
C CYS A 256 23.54 9.58 9.55
N GLN A 257 23.26 8.65 8.62
CA GLN A 257 22.94 8.99 7.24
C GLN A 257 21.67 9.82 7.11
N MET A 258 20.63 9.43 7.85
CA MET A 258 19.33 10.11 7.82
C MET A 258 19.40 11.55 8.31
N THR A 259 20.22 11.79 9.33
CA THR A 259 20.32 13.10 9.99
C THR A 259 21.46 13.96 9.44
N GLY A 260 22.35 13.37 8.64
CA GLY A 260 23.55 14.05 8.11
C GLY A 260 24.65 14.29 9.15
N HIS A 261 24.53 13.73 10.35
CA HIS A 261 25.51 13.86 11.41
C HIS A 261 26.45 12.65 11.45
N ALA A 262 27.76 12.91 11.56
CA ALA A 262 28.77 11.83 11.64
C ALA A 262 28.84 11.18 13.04
N ALA A 263 28.57 11.94 14.10
CA ALA A 263 28.60 11.46 15.47
C ALA A 263 27.21 11.01 15.92
N ILE A 264 27.10 9.77 16.39
CA ILE A 264 25.80 9.16 16.74
C ILE A 264 25.02 9.95 17.80
N GLY A 265 25.71 10.51 18.81
CA GLY A 265 25.08 11.35 19.83
C GLY A 265 24.42 12.61 19.24
N GLN A 266 25.09 13.28 18.30
CA GLN A 266 24.54 14.45 17.61
C GLN A 266 23.41 14.06 16.65
N ALA A 267 23.54 12.91 15.99
CA ALA A 267 22.52 12.36 15.12
C ALA A 267 21.21 12.13 15.89
N PHE A 268 21.25 11.42 17.02
CA PHE A 268 20.08 11.22 17.87
C PHE A 268 19.56 12.55 18.46
N GLU A 269 20.44 13.42 18.96
CA GLU A 269 20.03 14.71 19.55
C GLU A 269 19.25 15.58 18.56
N SER A 270 19.63 15.57 17.27
CA SER A 270 18.94 16.31 16.21
C SER A 270 17.47 15.90 16.01
N LEU A 271 17.08 14.69 16.42
CA LEU A 271 15.71 14.18 16.30
C LEU A 271 14.77 14.73 17.38
N PHE A 272 15.30 15.36 18.44
CA PHE A 272 14.54 15.79 19.61
C PHE A 272 14.68 17.31 19.84
N PRO A 273 13.84 18.14 19.18
CA PRO A 273 13.97 19.59 19.20
C PRO A 273 13.86 20.18 20.62
N GLY A 274 14.92 20.83 21.12
CA GLY A 274 14.90 21.43 22.46
C GLY A 274 15.06 20.43 23.60
N LEU A 275 15.55 19.22 23.33
CA LEU A 275 15.90 18.24 24.35
C LEU A 275 16.89 18.81 25.38
N THR A 276 16.68 18.43 26.65
CA THR A 276 17.59 18.74 27.76
C THR A 276 17.90 17.48 28.57
N ALA A 277 18.83 17.57 29.53
CA ALA A 277 19.11 16.47 30.46
C ALA A 277 17.92 16.09 31.36
N THR A 278 16.83 16.85 31.36
CA THR A 278 15.59 16.52 32.09
C THR A 278 14.53 15.86 31.21
N SER A 279 14.71 15.88 29.89
CA SER A 279 13.75 15.31 28.95
C SER A 279 13.66 13.80 29.12
N ILE A 280 12.46 13.25 29.01
CA ILE A 280 12.16 11.82 29.09
C ILE A 280 11.83 11.27 27.70
N ILE A 281 12.48 10.17 27.32
CA ILE A 281 12.24 9.49 26.05
C ILE A 281 11.62 8.11 26.32
N GLY A 282 10.41 7.91 25.80
CA GLY A 282 9.76 6.60 25.80
C GLY A 282 10.12 5.78 24.56
N VAL A 283 10.44 4.51 24.73
CA VAL A 283 10.75 3.54 23.69
C VAL A 283 9.67 2.46 23.72
N LYS A 284 8.71 2.54 22.79
CA LYS A 284 7.56 1.64 22.71
C LYS A 284 7.94 0.37 21.94
N ILE A 285 8.07 -0.74 22.64
CA ILE A 285 8.43 -2.05 22.08
C ILE A 285 7.19 -2.93 21.86
N ASN A 286 7.34 -4.09 21.22
CA ASN A 286 6.30 -5.11 21.05
C ASN A 286 6.74 -6.46 21.64
N CYS A 287 6.06 -6.96 22.66
CA CYS A 287 6.41 -8.19 23.37
C CYS A 287 5.38 -9.32 23.18
N LEU A 288 4.54 -9.25 22.13
CA LEU A 288 3.41 -10.18 21.98
C LEU A 288 3.84 -11.61 21.57
N ALA A 289 4.87 -11.75 20.73
CA ALA A 289 5.15 -12.99 20.01
C ALA A 289 6.44 -13.70 20.46
N GLY A 290 6.75 -13.63 21.77
CA GLY A 290 7.91 -14.32 22.39
C GLY A 290 9.27 -13.84 21.86
N ALA A 291 10.36 -14.47 22.31
CA ALA A 291 11.72 -13.98 22.05
C ALA A 291 12.13 -13.82 20.58
N MET A 292 11.51 -14.57 19.66
CA MET A 292 11.92 -14.59 18.24
C MET A 292 11.15 -13.61 17.35
N LEU A 293 10.00 -13.09 17.80
CA LEU A 293 9.17 -12.15 17.02
C LEU A 293 8.58 -11.03 17.89
N SER A 294 9.20 -10.79 19.04
CA SER A 294 9.08 -9.55 19.81
C SER A 294 10.23 -8.64 19.44
N THR A 295 10.12 -7.35 19.75
CA THR A 295 11.21 -6.39 19.53
C THR A 295 12.46 -6.92 20.22
N HIS A 296 13.54 -7.12 19.48
CA HIS A 296 14.72 -7.77 20.01
C HIS A 296 15.52 -6.83 20.91
N PRO A 297 16.03 -7.31 22.08
CA PRO A 297 16.87 -6.49 22.96
C PRO A 297 18.10 -5.89 22.25
N ALA A 298 18.63 -6.55 21.20
CA ALA A 298 19.72 -6.01 20.39
C ALA A 298 19.37 -4.65 19.73
N VAL A 299 18.15 -4.52 19.20
CA VAL A 299 17.67 -3.27 18.59
C VAL A 299 17.49 -2.19 19.64
N VAL A 300 16.90 -2.53 20.79
CA VAL A 300 16.69 -1.58 21.90
C VAL A 300 18.02 -1.14 22.50
N ASN A 301 18.99 -2.04 22.66
CA ASN A 301 20.33 -1.70 23.15
C ASN A 301 21.05 -0.74 22.21
N ALA A 302 20.92 -0.92 20.89
CA ALA A 302 21.47 -0.01 19.89
C ALA A 302 20.84 1.41 19.99
N ILE A 303 19.53 1.48 20.22
CA ILE A 303 18.81 2.75 20.48
C ILE A 303 19.34 3.40 21.76
N ILE A 304 19.43 2.64 22.85
CA ILE A 304 19.93 3.13 24.14
C ILE A 304 21.36 3.65 24.01
N SER A 305 22.25 2.92 23.32
CA SER A 305 23.64 3.35 23.03
C SER A 305 23.67 4.73 22.36
N GLY A 306 22.83 4.93 21.33
CA GLY A 306 22.68 6.22 20.65
C GLY A 306 22.13 7.32 21.56
N LEU A 307 21.07 7.04 22.32
CA LEU A 307 20.46 7.98 23.26
C LEU A 307 21.43 8.41 24.37
N THR A 308 22.15 7.47 24.98
CA THR A 308 23.13 7.79 26.03
C THR A 308 24.34 8.56 25.52
N SER A 309 24.58 8.54 24.19
CA SER A 309 25.64 9.33 23.55
C SER A 309 25.26 10.80 23.32
N MET A 310 23.98 11.16 23.44
CA MET A 310 23.51 12.56 23.34
C MET A 310 24.09 13.41 24.47
N LEU A 311 24.06 14.75 24.29
CA LEU A 311 24.61 15.69 25.25
C LEU A 311 26.07 15.37 25.60
N ASN A 312 26.86 14.98 24.59
CA ASN A 312 28.24 14.51 24.74
C ASN A 312 28.41 13.35 25.74
N GLY A 313 27.50 12.37 25.71
CA GLY A 313 27.57 11.18 26.56
C GLY A 313 26.96 11.36 27.97
N THR A 314 26.17 12.42 28.19
CA THR A 314 25.64 12.76 29.52
C THR A 314 24.12 12.66 29.64
N PHE A 315 23.41 12.24 28.58
CA PHE A 315 21.98 12.03 28.66
C PHE A 315 21.64 10.93 29.70
N PRO A 316 20.82 11.20 30.72
CA PRO A 316 20.66 10.27 31.84
C PRO A 316 19.97 8.97 31.43
N PRO A 317 20.55 7.78 31.72
CA PRO A 317 19.90 6.50 31.42
C PRO A 317 18.50 6.37 32.04
N TYR A 318 18.30 6.90 33.25
CA TYR A 318 17.00 6.87 33.94
C TYR A 318 15.88 7.64 33.20
N ASN A 319 16.24 8.55 32.31
CA ASN A 319 15.27 9.28 31.50
C ASN A 319 14.80 8.49 30.27
N ILE A 320 15.34 7.29 30.04
CA ILE A 320 14.90 6.37 28.99
C ILE A 320 13.92 5.37 29.59
N ILE A 321 12.70 5.31 29.05
CA ILE A 321 11.65 4.35 29.44
C ILE A 321 11.41 3.38 28.29
N VAL A 322 11.81 2.13 28.43
CA VAL A 322 11.41 1.04 27.53
C VAL A 322 10.14 0.40 28.07
N PHE A 323 9.08 0.35 27.27
CA PHE A 323 7.77 -0.10 27.75
C PHE A 323 6.90 -0.82 26.71
N ASP A 324 6.00 -1.67 27.21
CA ASP A 324 4.87 -2.26 26.50
C ASP A 324 3.66 -2.44 27.45
N ASP A 325 2.48 -2.75 26.93
CA ASP A 325 1.26 -3.05 27.71
C ASP A 325 1.15 -4.52 28.15
N ARG A 326 2.09 -5.35 27.73
CA ARG A 326 2.04 -6.79 27.97
C ARG A 326 2.33 -7.14 29.42
N MET A 327 1.87 -8.33 29.82
CA MET A 327 2.16 -8.90 31.12
C MET A 327 3.67 -9.03 31.32
N GLU A 328 4.13 -8.88 32.57
CA GLU A 328 5.54 -9.06 32.94
C GLU A 328 6.14 -10.35 32.36
N SER A 329 5.40 -11.46 32.42
CA SER A 329 5.84 -12.75 31.86
C SER A 329 6.13 -12.70 30.36
N MET A 330 5.39 -11.91 29.59
CA MET A 330 5.57 -11.76 28.14
C MET A 330 6.76 -10.86 27.82
N ILE A 331 6.97 -9.80 28.61
CA ILE A 331 8.15 -8.93 28.50
C ILE A 331 9.42 -9.72 28.81
N ILE A 332 9.39 -10.55 29.85
CA ILE A 332 10.49 -11.48 30.19
C ILE A 332 10.69 -12.51 29.06
N ALA A 333 9.60 -13.08 28.54
CA ALA A 333 9.68 -14.02 27.42
C ALA A 333 10.20 -13.38 26.10
N ALA A 334 10.12 -12.06 25.97
CA ALA A 334 10.71 -11.29 24.88
C ALA A 334 12.22 -10.99 25.10
N GLY A 335 12.79 -11.40 26.24
CA GLY A 335 14.22 -11.26 26.55
C GLY A 335 14.58 -10.02 27.35
N TYR A 336 13.61 -9.31 27.92
CA TYR A 336 13.84 -8.13 28.76
C TYR A 336 13.84 -8.48 30.25
N THR A 337 14.55 -7.69 31.04
CA THR A 337 14.48 -7.74 32.52
C THR A 337 13.86 -6.44 33.01
N LEU A 338 12.72 -6.53 33.71
CA LEU A 338 12.06 -5.34 34.26
C LEU A 338 12.93 -4.71 35.35
N GLN A 339 13.09 -3.39 35.29
CA GLN A 339 13.82 -2.61 36.27
C GLN A 339 13.39 -1.14 36.25
N ASN A 340 13.41 -0.50 37.42
CA ASN A 340 13.10 0.93 37.57
C ASN A 340 14.00 1.57 38.64
N THR A 341 15.30 1.28 38.56
CA THR A 341 16.30 1.75 39.52
C THR A 341 16.91 3.06 39.07
N ALA A 342 17.05 4.03 39.98
CA ALA A 342 17.69 5.32 39.70
C ALA A 342 19.08 5.13 39.07
N GLY A 343 19.38 5.91 38.01
CA GLY A 343 20.63 5.83 37.26
C GLY A 343 20.69 4.74 36.19
N GLN A 344 19.67 3.89 36.06
CA GLN A 344 19.59 2.85 35.02
C GLN A 344 18.41 3.09 34.07
N VAL A 345 18.49 2.58 32.84
CA VAL A 345 17.35 2.57 31.91
C VAL A 345 16.15 1.86 32.54
N ARG A 346 14.96 2.46 32.42
CA ARG A 346 13.73 1.88 32.95
C ARG A 346 13.17 0.90 31.94
N TYR A 347 12.92 -0.34 32.38
CA TYR A 347 12.19 -1.36 31.64
C TYR A 347 10.92 -1.68 32.44
N VAL A 348 9.76 -1.26 31.94
CA VAL A 348 8.51 -1.25 32.70
C VAL A 348 7.34 -1.77 31.86
N THR A 349 6.30 -2.27 32.52
CA THR A 349 5.02 -2.57 31.90
C THR A 349 4.00 -1.46 32.17
N THR A 350 3.09 -1.24 31.22
CA THR A 350 1.93 -0.35 31.37
C THR A 350 0.74 -1.05 32.03
N GLN A 351 0.80 -2.37 32.28
CA GLN A 351 -0.36 -3.23 32.59
C GLN A 351 -1.37 -2.63 33.60
N ASP A 352 -0.92 -1.84 34.58
CA ASP A 352 -1.78 -1.16 35.56
C ASP A 352 -1.49 0.35 35.72
N SER A 353 -0.98 0.99 34.68
CA SER A 353 -0.57 2.41 34.69
C SER A 353 -1.20 3.16 33.52
N TRP A 354 -2.48 3.47 33.69
CA TRP A 354 -3.33 4.13 32.69
C TRP A 354 -3.69 5.57 33.10
N SER A 355 -3.85 6.45 32.12
CA SER A 355 -4.27 7.83 32.31
C SER A 355 -5.63 7.93 32.99
N ALA A 356 -5.85 8.96 33.80
CA ALA A 356 -7.19 9.28 34.31
C ALA A 356 -8.14 9.73 33.19
N GLU A 357 -7.60 10.39 32.17
CA GLU A 357 -8.34 10.83 30.98
C GLU A 357 -8.82 9.64 30.16
N THR A 358 -10.03 9.79 29.60
CA THR A 358 -10.65 8.83 28.69
C THR A 358 -10.68 9.39 27.28
N TYR A 359 -10.27 8.57 26.33
CA TYR A 359 -10.24 8.86 24.90
C TYR A 359 -11.25 7.95 24.20
N ALA A 360 -12.23 8.54 23.51
CA ALA A 360 -13.21 7.78 22.73
C ALA A 360 -12.61 7.45 21.36
N ILE A 361 -12.47 6.15 21.06
CA ILE A 361 -11.95 5.64 19.79
C ILE A 361 -13.05 4.81 19.14
N LYS A 362 -13.64 5.31 18.04
CA LYS A 362 -14.83 4.74 17.36
C LYS A 362 -15.95 4.32 18.34
N GLY A 363 -16.18 5.11 19.39
CA GLY A 363 -17.23 4.85 20.39
C GLY A 363 -16.82 3.93 21.55
N THR A 364 -15.58 3.44 21.57
CA THR A 364 -15.04 2.69 22.71
C THR A 364 -14.12 3.56 23.56
N ASN A 365 -14.34 3.56 24.87
CA ASN A 365 -13.52 4.31 25.81
C ASN A 365 -12.17 3.62 26.05
N GLN A 366 -11.09 4.36 25.86
CA GLN A 366 -9.71 3.93 26.10
C GLN A 366 -9.03 4.87 27.10
N HIS A 367 -8.07 4.34 27.84
CA HIS A 367 -7.10 5.12 28.60
C HIS A 367 -5.71 4.95 28.00
N LEU A 368 -4.90 6.01 28.02
CA LEU A 368 -3.56 6.02 27.45
C LEU A 368 -2.53 5.53 28.48
N SER A 369 -1.45 4.91 28.03
CA SER A 369 -0.32 4.54 28.89
C SER A 369 0.23 5.77 29.63
N CYS A 370 0.40 5.68 30.95
CA CYS A 370 1.10 6.71 31.73
C CYS A 370 2.55 6.91 31.27
N MET A 371 3.17 5.94 30.59
CA MET A 371 4.51 6.10 30.03
C MET A 371 4.51 7.07 28.85
N VAL A 372 3.45 7.05 28.03
CA VAL A 372 3.24 8.03 26.96
C VAL A 372 3.00 9.42 27.51
N GLN A 373 2.31 9.54 28.65
CA GLN A 373 2.11 10.83 29.32
C GLN A 373 3.42 11.39 29.91
N GLN A 374 4.21 10.54 30.57
CA GLN A 374 5.50 10.92 31.17
C GLN A 374 6.57 11.30 30.14
N ALA A 375 6.53 10.71 28.95
CA ALA A 375 7.53 10.96 27.93
C ALA A 375 7.33 12.32 27.24
N ASP A 376 8.41 13.06 27.03
CA ASP A 376 8.42 14.24 26.16
C ASP A 376 8.48 13.81 24.68
N TYR A 377 9.24 12.74 24.42
CA TYR A 377 9.42 12.17 23.08
C TYR A 377 9.23 10.65 23.08
N LEU A 378 8.81 10.11 21.95
CA LEU A 378 8.64 8.68 21.73
C LEU A 378 9.51 8.19 20.57
N ILE A 379 10.07 7.00 20.75
CA ILE A 379 10.62 6.15 19.70
C ILE A 379 9.70 4.92 19.60
N ASN A 380 9.18 4.66 18.41
CA ASN A 380 8.33 3.50 18.12
C ASN A 380 9.19 2.36 17.58
N VAL A 381 9.15 1.19 18.22
CA VAL A 381 9.99 0.04 17.85
C VAL A 381 9.11 -1.18 17.52
N PRO A 382 8.39 -1.16 16.37
CA PRO A 382 7.47 -2.22 15.99
C PRO A 382 8.20 -3.48 15.51
N VAL A 383 7.48 -4.59 15.40
CA VAL A 383 7.95 -5.84 14.76
C VAL A 383 7.16 -6.12 13.49
N LEU A 384 7.81 -6.69 12.47
CA LEU A 384 7.15 -7.00 11.20
C LEU A 384 6.42 -8.35 11.21
N LYS A 385 5.09 -8.33 11.16
CA LYS A 385 4.28 -9.55 11.04
C LYS A 385 2.95 -9.34 10.31
N ASP A 386 2.44 -10.39 9.69
CA ASP A 386 1.07 -10.43 9.21
C ASP A 386 0.08 -10.34 10.37
N HIS A 387 -1.14 -9.93 10.06
CA HIS A 387 -2.24 -9.91 10.99
C HIS A 387 -3.53 -10.28 10.27
N ASN A 388 -4.20 -11.33 10.73
CA ASN A 388 -5.40 -11.89 10.10
C ASN A 388 -6.56 -10.91 9.86
N GLN A 389 -6.65 -9.82 10.63
CA GLN A 389 -7.64 -8.77 10.45
C GLN A 389 -7.09 -7.47 9.83
N ALA A 390 -5.97 -6.94 10.35
CA ALA A 390 -5.41 -5.65 9.94
C ALA A 390 -4.43 -5.73 8.76
N GLY A 391 -4.20 -6.91 8.19
CA GLY A 391 -3.19 -7.15 7.16
C GLY A 391 -1.80 -7.31 7.74
N ILE A 392 -1.26 -6.25 8.38
CA ILE A 392 0.06 -6.26 9.03
C ILE A 392 0.02 -5.67 10.44
N THR A 393 1.02 -6.02 11.24
CA THR A 393 1.44 -5.25 12.41
C THR A 393 2.79 -4.63 12.08
N PHE A 394 2.86 -3.31 12.14
CA PHE A 394 4.10 -2.54 12.09
C PHE A 394 3.96 -1.21 12.84
N ALA A 395 4.46 -0.09 12.34
CA ALA A 395 4.56 1.17 13.05
C ALA A 395 3.21 1.71 13.53
N LEU A 396 2.19 1.80 12.66
CA LEU A 396 0.89 2.35 13.05
C LEU A 396 0.22 1.45 14.10
N LYS A 397 0.15 0.15 13.83
CA LYS A 397 -0.56 -0.81 14.69
C LYS A 397 0.14 -1.08 16.04
N ASN A 398 1.44 -0.82 16.16
CA ASN A 398 2.17 -1.04 17.41
C ASN A 398 1.62 -0.22 18.59
N PHE A 399 0.91 0.87 18.29
CA PHE A 399 0.31 1.76 19.27
C PHE A 399 -1.00 1.20 19.86
N TYR A 400 -1.50 0.05 19.40
CA TYR A 400 -2.48 -0.69 20.20
C TYR A 400 -1.93 -1.05 21.59
N GLY A 401 -0.61 -1.18 21.73
CA GLY A 401 0.03 -1.40 23.04
C GLY A 401 0.17 -0.14 23.91
N ILE A 402 -0.49 0.98 23.58
CA ILE A 402 -0.52 2.17 24.45
C ILE A 402 -1.91 2.51 24.97
N VAL A 403 -2.93 1.69 24.68
CA VAL A 403 -4.31 1.89 25.13
C VAL A 403 -4.79 0.74 26.01
N SER A 404 -5.74 1.01 26.90
CA SER A 404 -6.16 0.08 27.96
C SER A 404 -6.92 -1.15 27.49
N SER A 405 -7.59 -1.10 26.34
CA SER A 405 -8.40 -2.21 25.83
C SER A 405 -8.29 -2.35 24.29
N PRO A 406 -7.10 -2.68 23.75
CA PRO A 406 -6.89 -2.77 22.31
C PRO A 406 -7.69 -3.89 21.64
N GLY A 407 -8.08 -4.92 22.41
CA GLY A 407 -8.94 -6.00 21.92
C GLY A 407 -10.27 -5.50 21.36
N SER A 408 -10.82 -4.45 21.96
CA SER A 408 -12.09 -3.82 21.53
C SER A 408 -12.00 -3.00 20.23
N LEU A 409 -10.80 -2.84 19.65
CA LEU A 409 -10.54 -1.99 18.49
C LEU A 409 -10.30 -2.79 17.20
N HIS A 410 -10.69 -4.07 17.17
CA HIS A 410 -10.42 -4.95 16.04
C HIS A 410 -11.52 -4.96 14.96
N ASP A 411 -12.67 -4.35 15.26
CA ASP A 411 -13.76 -4.21 14.30
C ASP A 411 -13.30 -3.53 13.01
N ASP A 412 -13.94 -3.91 11.90
CA ASP A 412 -13.73 -3.28 10.60
C ASP A 412 -12.25 -3.29 10.18
N LYS A 413 -11.59 -4.45 10.36
CA LYS A 413 -10.15 -4.65 10.06
C LYS A 413 -9.25 -3.65 10.80
N CYS A 414 -9.63 -3.29 12.02
CA CYS A 414 -8.95 -2.29 12.84
C CYS A 414 -8.91 -0.88 12.24
N SER A 415 -9.79 -0.54 11.29
CA SER A 415 -9.83 0.77 10.62
C SER A 415 -11.13 1.55 10.91
N PRO A 416 -11.08 2.85 11.26
CA PRO A 416 -9.90 3.71 11.35
C PRO A 416 -9.12 3.65 12.68
N MET A 417 -9.49 2.76 13.61
CA MET A 417 -8.98 2.76 15.00
C MET A 417 -7.46 2.72 15.13
N ILE A 418 -6.72 2.03 14.23
CA ILE A 418 -5.26 2.09 14.21
C ILE A 418 -4.74 3.51 13.99
N ALA A 419 -5.27 4.22 12.99
CA ALA A 419 -4.88 5.60 12.69
C ALA A 419 -5.27 6.54 13.85
N GLU A 420 -6.47 6.35 14.41
CA GLU A 420 -6.98 7.16 15.51
C GLU A 420 -6.14 7.01 16.79
N VAL A 421 -5.78 5.78 17.16
CA VAL A 421 -4.91 5.51 18.32
C VAL A 421 -3.51 6.08 18.11
N TYR A 422 -2.92 5.93 16.91
CA TYR A 422 -1.62 6.50 16.63
C TYR A 422 -1.63 8.03 16.72
N ALA A 423 -2.69 8.67 16.21
CA ALA A 423 -2.85 10.13 16.22
C ALA A 423 -2.82 10.73 17.64
N LEU A 424 -3.25 9.99 18.68
CA LEU A 424 -3.18 10.44 20.08
C LEU A 424 -1.77 10.76 20.57
N ALA A 425 -0.75 10.13 19.98
CA ALA A 425 0.64 10.25 20.41
C ALA A 425 1.59 10.66 19.28
N ALA A 426 1.09 10.87 18.06
CA ALA A 426 1.87 11.17 16.86
C ALA A 426 2.83 12.36 17.04
N SER A 427 2.38 13.43 17.74
CA SER A 427 3.21 14.62 17.98
C SER A 427 4.47 14.35 18.81
N LYS A 428 4.46 13.30 19.64
CA LYS A 428 5.61 12.87 20.46
C LYS A 428 6.54 11.93 19.72
N VAL A 429 6.07 11.21 18.69
CA VAL A 429 6.91 10.24 17.96
C VAL A 429 7.94 10.98 17.11
N LYS A 430 9.23 10.72 17.37
CA LYS A 430 10.35 11.34 16.65
C LYS A 430 11.16 10.36 15.82
N LEU A 431 11.06 9.07 16.10
CA LEU A 431 11.76 8.02 15.37
C LEU A 431 10.96 6.73 15.40
N ILE A 432 10.99 6.01 14.29
CA ILE A 432 10.48 4.66 14.14
C ILE A 432 11.69 3.78 13.81
N VAL A 433 11.89 2.72 14.59
CA VAL A 433 12.93 1.71 14.36
C VAL A 433 12.23 0.37 14.24
N GLY A 434 11.78 0.06 13.03
CA GLY A 434 11.07 -1.18 12.75
C GLY A 434 11.99 -2.39 12.71
N ASP A 435 11.76 -3.31 13.64
CA ASP A 435 12.49 -4.56 13.77
C ASP A 435 11.90 -5.60 12.80
N ALA A 436 12.61 -5.81 11.69
CA ALA A 436 12.34 -6.84 10.70
C ALA A 436 13.54 -7.79 10.55
N ILE A 437 14.34 -7.98 11.62
CA ILE A 437 15.41 -8.97 11.61
C ILE A 437 14.82 -10.36 11.38
N PHE A 438 13.74 -10.64 12.11
CA PHE A 438 12.81 -11.74 11.87
C PHE A 438 11.42 -11.20 11.56
N ALA A 439 10.67 -11.92 10.73
CA ALA A 439 9.32 -11.52 10.34
C ALA A 439 8.37 -12.71 10.16
N ALA A 440 7.06 -12.44 10.23
CA ALA A 440 6.02 -13.41 9.91
C ALA A 440 5.18 -12.95 8.71
N HIS A 441 5.13 -13.73 7.63
CA HIS A 441 4.31 -13.40 6.46
C HIS A 441 2.93 -14.11 6.47
N ARG A 442 2.69 -15.00 7.45
CA ARG A 442 1.45 -15.76 7.62
C ARG A 442 1.25 -16.25 9.06
N GLY A 443 -0.01 -16.26 9.52
CA GLY A 443 -0.42 -16.92 10.77
C GLY A 443 -0.38 -16.02 12.00
N GLY A 444 -0.14 -14.72 11.84
CA GLY A 444 -0.23 -13.74 12.92
C GLY A 444 -1.62 -13.68 13.56
N PRO A 445 -1.74 -13.11 14.77
CA PRO A 445 -0.77 -12.20 15.39
C PRO A 445 0.27 -12.84 16.32
N SER A 446 0.09 -14.12 16.69
CA SER A 446 0.92 -14.82 17.70
C SER A 446 1.83 -15.91 17.12
N THR A 447 1.95 -15.96 15.80
CA THR A 447 2.83 -16.89 15.10
C THR A 447 4.29 -16.60 15.41
N MET A 448 5.13 -17.63 15.32
CA MET A 448 6.58 -17.51 15.37
C MET A 448 7.13 -16.99 14.04
N ALA A 449 8.35 -16.44 14.03
CA ALA A 449 8.97 -15.99 12.79
C ALA A 449 8.94 -17.07 11.69
N THR A 450 8.62 -16.66 10.47
CA THR A 450 8.49 -17.55 9.30
C THR A 450 9.58 -17.31 8.26
N PHE A 451 10.31 -16.21 8.38
CA PHE A 451 11.47 -15.85 7.57
C PHE A 451 12.32 -14.79 8.30
N ALA A 452 13.54 -14.58 7.83
CA ALA A 452 14.50 -13.65 8.42
C ALA A 452 14.98 -12.63 7.36
N PRO A 453 14.28 -11.48 7.21
CA PRO A 453 14.73 -10.42 6.32
C PRO A 453 16.08 -9.82 6.74
N ASN A 454 16.49 -9.98 8.00
CA ASN A 454 17.71 -9.39 8.54
C ASN A 454 17.79 -7.87 8.31
N THR A 455 16.65 -7.19 8.51
CA THR A 455 16.43 -5.82 8.06
C THR A 455 15.93 -4.93 9.20
N LEU A 456 16.37 -3.68 9.23
CA LEU A 456 15.73 -2.61 10.00
C LEU A 456 15.07 -1.62 9.04
N VAL A 457 13.83 -1.22 9.33
CA VAL A 457 13.14 -0.14 8.60
C VAL A 457 13.04 1.06 9.53
N ILE A 458 13.82 2.10 9.25
CA ILE A 458 14.03 3.24 10.14
C ILE A 458 13.47 4.49 9.47
N GLY A 459 12.67 5.28 10.18
CA GLY A 459 12.18 6.53 9.62
C GLY A 459 11.40 7.41 10.59
N THR A 460 10.87 8.51 10.08
CA THR A 460 10.09 9.48 10.86
C THR A 460 8.62 9.56 10.44
N ASP A 461 8.25 8.94 9.33
CA ASP A 461 6.87 8.88 8.81
C ASP A 461 6.30 7.47 8.99
N PRO A 462 5.25 7.31 9.81
CA PRO A 462 4.65 6.00 10.11
C PRO A 462 3.95 5.35 8.93
N VAL A 463 3.34 6.14 8.04
CA VAL A 463 2.63 5.63 6.87
C VAL A 463 3.65 5.05 5.90
N ALA A 464 4.69 5.83 5.60
CA ALA A 464 5.74 5.41 4.70
C ALA A 464 6.48 4.17 5.25
N THR A 465 6.73 4.09 6.57
CA THR A 465 7.38 2.91 7.16
C THR A 465 6.49 1.67 7.08
N ASP A 466 5.17 1.82 7.22
CA ASP A 466 4.22 0.71 7.08
C ASP A 466 4.09 0.26 5.62
N VAL A 467 4.20 1.17 4.65
CA VAL A 467 4.25 0.82 3.22
C VAL A 467 5.49 -0.03 2.91
N GLU A 468 6.65 0.34 3.43
CA GLU A 468 7.89 -0.41 3.22
C GLU A 468 7.85 -1.78 3.91
N ALA A 469 7.33 -1.85 5.14
CA ALA A 469 7.04 -3.12 5.82
C ALA A 469 6.08 -4.01 5.01
N LEU A 470 5.03 -3.42 4.45
CA LEU A 470 4.07 -4.13 3.60
C LEU A 470 4.74 -4.69 2.35
N ARG A 471 5.66 -3.94 1.72
CA ARG A 471 6.47 -4.41 0.58
C ARG A 471 7.28 -5.65 0.97
N ILE A 472 8.04 -5.60 2.07
CA ILE A 472 8.88 -6.71 2.55
C ILE A 472 8.04 -7.97 2.82
N ILE A 473 6.91 -7.84 3.51
CA ILE A 473 6.01 -8.99 3.75
C ILE A 473 5.45 -9.52 2.43
N ASN A 474 4.99 -8.65 1.54
CA ASN A 474 4.34 -9.06 0.30
C ASN A 474 5.30 -9.77 -0.66
N GLU A 475 6.57 -9.36 -0.71
CA GLU A 475 7.61 -10.08 -1.45
C GLU A 475 7.73 -11.53 -0.97
N GLN A 476 7.75 -11.74 0.35
CA GLN A 476 7.80 -13.09 0.92
C GLN A 476 6.50 -13.88 0.66
N ARG A 477 5.34 -13.21 0.67
CA ARG A 477 4.05 -13.84 0.36
C ARG A 477 3.99 -14.32 -1.08
N VAL A 478 4.40 -13.49 -2.03
CA VAL A 478 4.47 -13.88 -3.44
C VAL A 478 5.46 -15.03 -3.65
N ALA A 479 6.65 -14.95 -3.03
CA ALA A 479 7.66 -16.00 -3.10
C ALA A 479 7.17 -17.36 -2.54
N THR A 480 6.14 -17.36 -1.70
CA THR A 480 5.53 -18.56 -1.10
C THR A 480 4.16 -18.90 -1.68
N GLY A 481 3.76 -18.28 -2.79
CA GLY A 481 2.51 -18.57 -3.49
C GLY A 481 1.25 -18.01 -2.80
N MET A 482 1.39 -17.03 -1.92
CA MET A 482 0.29 -16.38 -1.22
C MET A 482 -0.14 -15.08 -1.91
N ALA A 483 -1.43 -14.73 -1.77
CA ALA A 483 -1.95 -13.45 -2.26
C ALA A 483 -1.36 -12.26 -1.48
N LEU A 484 -1.21 -11.13 -2.18
CA LEU A 484 -0.77 -9.87 -1.58
C LEU A 484 -1.75 -9.39 -0.51
N ILE A 485 -1.22 -8.75 0.53
CA ILE A 485 -1.99 -7.92 1.44
C ILE A 485 -2.16 -6.55 0.77
N ALA A 486 -3.39 -6.18 0.44
CA ALA A 486 -3.71 -4.91 -0.19
C ALA A 486 -3.93 -3.80 0.86
N MET A 487 -3.55 -2.56 0.50
CA MET A 487 -3.74 -1.35 1.31
C MET A 487 -4.90 -0.46 0.84
N ASP A 488 -5.59 -0.84 -0.23
CA ASP A 488 -6.76 -0.12 -0.74
C ASP A 488 -7.98 -0.25 0.20
N ALA A 489 -9.07 0.45 -0.12
CA ALA A 489 -10.27 0.50 0.72
C ALA A 489 -10.91 -0.88 1.03
N THR A 490 -10.64 -1.88 0.18
CA THR A 490 -11.14 -3.25 0.31
C THR A 490 -10.12 -4.19 0.96
N GLY A 491 -8.84 -3.82 0.94
CA GLY A 491 -7.71 -4.55 1.47
C GLY A 491 -7.67 -4.65 2.99
N ASP A 492 -6.84 -5.57 3.49
CA ASP A 492 -6.68 -5.79 4.94
C ASP A 492 -5.82 -4.71 5.61
N ALA A 493 -4.81 -4.19 4.90
CA ALA A 493 -3.91 -3.15 5.39
C ALA A 493 -4.42 -1.73 5.13
N ARG A 494 -5.74 -1.54 4.97
CA ARG A 494 -6.34 -0.23 4.66
C ARG A 494 -6.17 0.84 5.74
N HIS A 495 -5.74 0.46 6.94
CA HIS A 495 -5.40 1.44 7.99
C HIS A 495 -4.23 2.34 7.54
N ILE A 496 -3.35 1.87 6.66
CA ILE A 496 -2.25 2.67 6.10
C ILE A 496 -2.79 3.81 5.23
N SER A 497 -3.72 3.52 4.31
CA SER A 497 -4.33 4.54 3.45
C SER A 497 -5.23 5.49 4.24
N VAL A 498 -5.95 4.98 5.24
CA VAL A 498 -6.75 5.81 6.16
C VAL A 498 -5.85 6.74 6.99
N ALA A 499 -4.71 6.26 7.50
CA ALA A 499 -3.75 7.09 8.23
C ALA A 499 -3.15 8.21 7.37
N ALA A 500 -2.89 7.95 6.08
CA ALA A 500 -2.42 8.95 5.13
C ALA A 500 -3.48 10.02 4.80
N GLY A 501 -4.75 9.62 4.79
CA GLY A 501 -5.89 10.46 4.42
C GLY A 501 -6.41 11.35 5.55
N GLN A 502 -7.35 12.23 5.19
CA GLN A 502 -8.13 12.98 6.17
C GLN A 502 -8.99 12.03 7.03
N PRO A 503 -9.18 12.31 8.33
CA PRO A 503 -8.71 13.50 9.05
C PRO A 503 -7.30 13.37 9.67
N TYR A 504 -6.63 12.22 9.52
CA TYR A 504 -5.45 11.90 10.34
C TYR A 504 -4.15 12.49 9.78
N VAL A 505 -3.93 12.41 8.47
CA VAL A 505 -2.77 12.99 7.76
C VAL A 505 -1.43 12.65 8.46
N LEU A 506 -1.25 11.38 8.85
CA LEU A 506 -0.14 10.93 9.69
C LEU A 506 1.16 10.69 8.92
N GLY A 507 1.12 10.77 7.60
CA GLY A 507 2.27 10.50 6.75
C GLY A 507 1.90 10.38 5.28
N ASP A 508 2.86 9.97 4.45
CA ASP A 508 2.74 9.89 3.00
C ASP A 508 3.20 8.52 2.47
N PRO A 509 2.33 7.74 1.81
CA PRO A 509 2.73 6.44 1.26
C PRO A 509 3.78 6.54 0.14
N LEU A 510 4.00 7.73 -0.43
CA LEU A 510 4.91 7.94 -1.56
C LEU A 510 6.31 8.43 -1.15
N LEU A 511 6.54 8.75 0.13
CA LEU A 511 7.83 9.24 0.60
C LEU A 511 8.85 8.14 0.95
N VAL A 512 8.71 6.95 0.37
CA VAL A 512 9.66 5.85 0.56
C VAL A 512 10.93 6.13 -0.26
N LYS A 513 11.98 6.65 0.38
CA LYS A 513 13.32 6.78 -0.22
C LYS A 513 14.27 5.74 0.37
N VAL A 514 14.27 4.52 -0.15
CA VAL A 514 15.17 3.45 0.31
C VAL A 514 16.63 3.84 0.07
N ILE A 515 17.41 3.90 1.15
CA ILE A 515 18.88 3.89 1.10
C ILE A 515 19.30 2.45 1.42
N LEU A 516 19.98 1.80 0.47
CA LEU A 516 20.55 0.46 0.60
C LEU A 516 21.94 0.49 1.25
#